data_AF-A0A5T2TTH5-F1
#
_entry.id   AF-A0A5T2TTH5-F1
#
_cell.length_a   1.000
_cell.length_b   1.000
_cell.length_c   1.000
_cell.angle_alpha   90.00
_cell.angle_beta   90.00
_cell.angle_gamma   90.00
#
_symmetry.space_group_name_H-M   'P 1'
#
loop_
_entity.id
_entity.type
_entity.pdbx_description
1 polymer ?
#
loop_
_entity_poly.entity_id
_entity_poly.type
_entity_poly.pdbx_seq_one_letter_code
_entity_poly.pdbx_strand_id
1 'polypeptide(L)'
;MAKEWFTVKECLGLPGFPGSEPAVRERLYKYSEGKEGVRRKRVKSKAEEFHISVFPLYVHRYLDDSGEEPTPEPISLQEAEPEDIQE
;
A
#
# COMPACT_ATOMS: atom_id res chain seq x y z
N MET A 1 -1.06 14.33 -6.70
CA MET A 1 -1.84 14.22 -5.45
C MET A 1 -1.10 13.27 -4.55
N ALA A 2 -0.78 13.67 -3.31
CA ALA A 2 -0.04 12.82 -2.38
C ALA A 2 -0.89 11.59 -2.01
N LYS A 3 -0.26 10.42 -1.97
CA LYS A 3 -0.90 9.19 -1.48
C LYS A 3 -1.14 9.36 0.03
N GLU A 4 -2.39 9.25 0.47
CA GLU A 4 -2.76 9.46 1.88
C GLU A 4 -2.73 8.16 2.70
N TRP A 5 -2.74 7.00 2.04
CA TRP A 5 -2.83 5.67 2.66
C TRP A 5 -1.64 4.80 2.30
N PHE A 6 -0.96 4.29 3.32
CA PHE A 6 0.28 3.52 3.19
C PHE A 6 0.14 2.12 3.77
N THR A 7 0.78 1.15 3.13
CA THR A 7 0.82 -0.23 3.64
C THR A 7 2.08 -0.47 4.46
N VAL A 8 2.09 -1.56 5.23
CA VAL A 8 3.26 -1.99 6.01
C VAL A 8 4.50 -2.17 5.12
N LYS A 9 4.34 -2.61 3.86
CA LYS A 9 5.44 -2.80 2.93
C LYS A 9 6.14 -1.50 2.53
N GLU A 10 5.37 -0.45 2.29
CA GLU A 10 5.90 0.91 2.02
C GLU A 10 6.69 1.46 3.21
N CYS A 11 6.39 0.94 4.40
CA CYS A 11 7.02 1.36 5.64
C CYS A 11 8.28 0.54 5.97
N LEU A 12 8.59 -0.48 5.17
CA LEU A 12 9.83 -1.24 5.29
C LEU A 12 11.01 -0.41 4.79
N GLY A 13 12.07 -0.34 5.60
CA GLY A 13 13.27 0.40 5.23
C GLY A 13 13.17 1.91 5.44
N LEU A 14 12.03 2.42 5.95
CA LEU A 14 11.95 3.81 6.38
C LEU A 14 12.87 4.07 7.58
N PRO A 15 13.55 5.23 7.62
CA PRO A 15 14.43 5.55 8.73
C PRO A 15 13.62 5.62 10.04
N GLY A 16 14.03 4.85 11.04
CA GLY A 16 13.33 4.71 12.32
C GLY A 16 12.26 3.62 12.38
N PHE A 17 11.98 2.94 11.26
CA PHE A 17 11.19 1.71 11.24
C PHE A 17 12.09 0.48 11.27
N PRO A 18 11.66 -0.60 11.96
CA PRO A 18 12.39 -1.86 11.95
C PRO A 18 12.38 -2.47 10.54
N GLY A 19 13.44 -3.18 10.15
CA GLY A 19 13.54 -3.84 8.83
C GLY A 19 12.66 -5.08 8.67
N SER A 20 11.62 -5.25 9.47
CA SER A 20 10.76 -6.44 9.48
C SER A 20 9.30 -6.04 9.47
N GLU A 21 8.53 -6.61 8.53
CA GLU A 21 7.09 -6.40 8.38
C GLU A 21 6.28 -6.51 9.68
N PRO A 22 6.45 -7.55 10.52
CA PRO A 22 5.68 -7.65 11.76
C PRO A 22 5.99 -6.51 12.73
N ALA A 23 7.25 -6.10 12.86
CA ALA A 23 7.65 -5.05 13.78
C ALA A 23 7.19 -3.67 13.30
N VAL A 24 7.20 -3.42 11.98
CA VAL A 24 6.63 -2.21 11.37
C VAL A 24 5.13 -2.16 11.63
N ARG A 25 4.43 -3.28 11.41
CA ARG A 25 3.00 -3.39 11.71
C ARG A 25 2.71 -3.04 13.16
N GLU A 26 3.39 -3.68 14.13
CA GLU A 26 3.18 -3.37 15.54
C GLU A 26 3.39 -1.90 15.87
N ARG A 27 4.39 -1.26 15.26
CA ARG A 27 4.65 0.18 15.44
C ARG A 27 3.55 1.06 14.83
N LEU A 28 3.06 0.72 13.65
CA LEU A 28 1.91 1.39 13.03
C LEU A 28 0.64 1.22 13.86
N TYR A 29 0.41 0.03 14.41
CA TYR A 29 -0.67 -0.24 15.35
C TYR A 29 -0.54 0.65 16.58
N LYS A 30 0.65 0.81 17.17
CA LYS A 30 0.84 1.76 18.28
C LYS A 30 0.55 3.21 17.88
N TYR A 31 0.97 3.67 16.70
CA TYR A 31 0.72 5.05 16.27
C TYR A 31 -0.75 5.36 15.96
N SER A 32 -1.49 4.33 15.60
CA SER A 32 -2.92 4.41 15.31
C SER A 32 -3.78 3.99 16.51
N GLU A 33 -3.17 3.60 17.62
CA GLU A 33 -3.88 3.31 18.87
C GLU A 33 -4.53 4.60 19.39
N GLY A 34 -5.83 4.55 19.69
CA GLY A 34 -6.59 5.73 20.10
C GLY A 34 -6.99 6.68 18.98
N LYS A 35 -6.69 6.37 17.71
CA LYS A 35 -7.16 7.13 16.54
C LYS A 35 -8.09 6.26 15.71
N GLU A 36 -9.38 6.54 15.74
CA GLU A 36 -10.36 5.85 14.90
C GLU A 36 -10.36 6.43 13.47
N GLY A 37 -10.57 5.58 12.46
CA GLY A 37 -10.61 6.00 11.05
C GLY A 37 -9.25 6.17 10.35
N VAL A 38 -8.12 6.01 11.06
CA VAL A 38 -6.78 6.07 10.45
C VAL A 38 -6.26 4.71 9.96
N ARG A 39 -7.02 3.64 10.21
CA ARG A 39 -6.74 2.28 9.73
C ARG A 39 -7.84 1.86 8.78
N ARG A 40 -7.47 1.34 7.63
CA ARG A 40 -8.39 0.75 6.65
C ARG A 40 -7.91 -0.65 6.32
N LYS A 41 -8.86 -1.58 6.24
CA LYS A 41 -8.59 -2.91 5.67
C LYS A 41 -8.98 -2.90 4.20
N ARG A 42 -8.13 -3.43 3.32
CA ARG A 42 -8.55 -3.63 1.92
C ARG A 42 -9.66 -4.66 1.86
N VAL A 43 -10.69 -4.36 1.07
CA VAL A 43 -11.82 -5.29 0.81
C VAL A 43 -11.34 -6.52 0.04
N LYS A 44 -10.36 -6.35 -0.84
CA LYS A 44 -9.86 -7.40 -1.76
C LYS A 44 -8.59 -8.10 -1.27
N SER A 45 -8.03 -7.72 -0.12
CA SER A 45 -6.79 -8.31 0.41
C SER A 45 -6.67 -8.12 1.92
N LYS A 46 -6.01 -9.06 2.60
CA LYS A 46 -5.74 -9.00 4.05
C LYS A 46 -4.71 -7.91 4.45
N ALA A 47 -4.33 -7.04 3.51
CA ALA A 47 -3.44 -5.92 3.73
C ALA A 47 -4.18 -4.81 4.48
N GLU A 48 -3.51 -4.27 5.49
CA GLU A 48 -3.96 -3.14 6.27
C GLU A 48 -3.23 -1.88 5.80
N GLU A 49 -3.99 -0.82 5.61
CA GLU A 49 -3.56 0.50 5.17
C GLU A 49 -3.69 1.48 6.33
N PHE A 50 -2.69 2.34 6.49
CA PHE A 50 -2.58 3.33 7.55
C PHE A 50 -2.52 4.73 6.94
N HIS A 51 -3.24 5.67 7.53
CA HIS A 51 -3.29 7.04 7.04
C HIS A 51 -1.99 7.81 7.34
N ILE A 52 -1.52 8.67 6.44
CA ILE A 52 -0.28 9.46 6.60
C ILE A 52 -0.23 10.26 7.92
N SER A 53 -1.39 10.62 8.46
CA SER A 53 -1.55 11.34 9.73
C SER A 53 -1.09 10.56 10.98
N VAL A 54 -0.93 9.23 10.89
CA VAL A 54 -0.32 8.45 12.00
C VAL A 54 1.21 8.47 11.94
N PHE A 55 1.78 8.83 10.80
CA PHE A 55 3.21 8.85 10.61
C PHE A 55 3.80 10.15 11.14
N PRO A 56 4.98 10.08 11.77
CA PRO A 56 5.68 11.29 12.18
C PRO A 56 6.17 12.08 10.95
N LEU A 57 6.18 13.41 11.08
CA LEU A 57 6.45 14.33 9.96
C LEU A 57 7.80 14.07 9.26
N TYR A 58 8.80 13.60 10.00
CA TYR A 58 10.12 13.29 9.41
C TYR A 58 10.05 12.14 8.38
N VAL A 59 9.04 11.29 8.47
CA VAL A 59 8.82 10.14 7.58
C VAL A 59 8.12 10.57 6.29
N HIS A 60 7.36 11.68 6.31
CA HIS A 60 6.57 12.13 5.15
C HIS A 60 7.45 12.38 3.92
N ARG A 61 8.69 12.85 4.12
CA ARG A 61 9.67 13.04 3.04
C ARG A 61 10.03 11.75 2.29
N TYR A 62 9.93 10.61 2.95
CA TYR A 62 10.26 9.30 2.36
C TYR A 62 9.02 8.60 1.77
N LEU A 63 7.83 9.02 2.20
CA LEU A 63 6.56 8.48 1.71
C LEU A 63 6.11 9.13 0.39
N ASP A 64 6.52 10.38 0.15
CA ASP A 64 6.22 11.11 -1.09
C ASP A 64 6.93 10.50 -2.32
N ASP A 65 8.09 9.88 -2.12
CA ASP A 65 8.99 9.39 -3.18
C ASP A 65 8.70 7.93 -3.61
N SER A 66 7.95 7.16 -2.82
CA SER A 66 7.74 5.71 -3.04
C SER A 66 6.68 5.38 -4.11
N GLY A 67 6.53 6.25 -5.10
CA GLY A 67 5.52 6.19 -6.17
C GLY A 67 5.78 5.18 -7.30
N GLU A 68 6.71 4.24 -7.14
CA GLU A 68 7.04 3.28 -8.19
C GLU A 68 7.19 1.86 -7.65
N GLU A 69 6.06 1.14 -7.60
CA GLU A 69 6.02 -0.30 -7.84
C GLU A 69 4.84 -0.52 -8.81
N PRO A 70 5.10 -0.87 -10.09
CA PRO A 70 4.05 -1.14 -11.05
C PRO A 70 3.34 -2.42 -10.60
N THR A 71 2.09 -2.31 -10.13
CA THR A 71 1.24 -3.49 -10.12
C THR A 71 1.03 -3.91 -11.57
N PRO A 72 1.53 -5.08 -12.03
CA PRO A 72 1.02 -5.61 -13.28
C PRO A 72 -0.47 -5.86 -13.04
N GLU A 73 -1.30 -5.07 -13.71
CA GLU A 73 -2.69 -5.42 -13.88
C GLU A 73 -2.71 -6.87 -14.37
N PRO A 74 -3.45 -7.80 -13.72
CA PRO A 74 -3.74 -9.05 -14.40
C PRO A 74 -4.59 -8.64 -15.59
N ILE A 75 -3.97 -8.64 -16.77
CA ILE A 75 -4.64 -8.60 -18.06
C ILE A 75 -5.76 -9.62 -17.96
N SER A 76 -6.98 -9.10 -17.85
CA SER A 76 -8.19 -9.90 -17.84
C SER A 76 -8.25 -10.48 -19.25
N LEU A 77 -7.75 -11.70 -19.41
CA LEU A 77 -7.94 -12.56 -20.56
C LEU A 77 -9.45 -12.64 -20.82
N GLN A 78 -9.93 -11.81 -21.74
CA GLN A 78 -11.14 -12.10 -22.49
C GLN A 78 -10.67 -12.72 -23.79
N GLU A 79 -10.48 -14.04 -23.73
CA GLU A 79 -10.65 -14.90 -24.91
C GLU A 79 -12.07 -14.68 -25.45
N ALA A 80 -12.15 -14.16 -26.67
CA ALA A 80 -13.29 -14.27 -27.59
C ALA A 80 -12.71 -14.02 -28.99
N GLU A 81 -12.25 -15.09 -29.64
CA GLU A 81 -12.94 -15.77 -30.75
C GLU A 81 -12.35 -15.29 -32.09
N PRO A 82 -11.59 -16.13 -32.82
CA PRO A 82 -11.21 -15.79 -34.19
C PRO A 82 -12.42 -16.03 -35.10
N GLU A 83 -13.06 -14.94 -35.53
CA GLU A 83 -13.95 -15.01 -36.69
C GLU A 83 -13.14 -15.25 -37.96
N ASP A 84 -13.51 -16.35 -38.61
CA ASP A 84 -13.25 -16.79 -39.97
C ASP A 84 -13.29 -15.64 -40.99
N ILE A 85 -12.22 -15.46 -41.78
CA ILE A 85 -12.31 -14.83 -43.10
C ILE A 85 -11.35 -15.55 -44.07
N GLN A 86 -11.94 -16.37 -44.92
CA GLN A 86 -11.42 -16.80 -46.23
C GLN A 86 -11.08 -15.60 -47.12
N GLU A 87 -9.92 -15.62 -47.78
CA GLU A 87 -9.79 -15.29 -49.22
C GLU A 87 -8.51 -15.88 -49.83
#